data_AF-A0AAW5C9N4-F1
#
_entry.id   AF-A0AAW5C9N4-F1
#
_cell.length_a   1.000
_cell.length_b   1.000
_cell.length_c   1.000
_cell.angle_alpha   90.00
_cell.angle_beta   90.00
_cell.angle_gamma   90.00
#
_symmetry.space_group_name_H-M   'P 1'
#
loop_
_entity.id
_entity.type
_entity.pdbx_description
1 polymer ?
#
loop_
_entity_poly.entity_id
_entity_poly.type
_entity_poly.pdbx_seq_one_letter_code
_entity_poly.pdbx_strand_id
1 'polypeptide(L)'
;MVAFSEYAKANPYYEKKPDGRVEKWLEYKEELIESPNPLWNANLNSRALDRSFGVTNNFSAEYNPLTSLKIRGRFGITKTINESDDFLSPEDTSFDDTEELKKGSLAYQNGKNLQYEGELKWNENGDYSGVFICSGILIPICRYVDLLAD
;
A
#
# COMPACT_ATOMS: atom_id res chain seq x y z
N MET A 1 10.38 -9.52 -2.11
CA MET A 1 9.30 -10.47 -1.77
C MET A 1 9.03 -11.34 -3.00
N VAL A 2 8.81 -12.65 -2.84
CA VAL A 2 8.65 -13.58 -3.97
C VAL A 2 7.20 -14.05 -4.06
N ALA A 3 6.57 -13.91 -5.24
CA ALA A 3 5.20 -14.36 -5.47
C ALA A 3 5.10 -15.89 -5.45
N PHE A 4 3.96 -16.45 -5.02
CA PHE A 4 3.74 -17.90 -4.99
C PHE A 4 3.96 -18.58 -6.36
N SER A 5 3.65 -17.88 -7.45
CA SER A 5 3.84 -18.36 -8.82
C SER A 5 5.31 -18.64 -9.16
N GLU A 6 6.26 -17.90 -8.58
CA GLU A 6 7.70 -18.14 -8.78
C GLU A 6 8.14 -19.47 -8.17
N TYR A 7 7.58 -19.85 -7.02
CA TYR A 7 7.82 -21.16 -6.43
C TYR A 7 7.24 -22.30 -7.26
N ALA A 8 6.07 -22.08 -7.88
CA ALA A 8 5.40 -23.08 -8.69
C ALA A 8 6.11 -23.35 -10.03
N LYS A 9 6.89 -22.39 -10.53
CA LYS A 9 7.72 -22.55 -11.74
C LYS A 9 9.00 -23.34 -11.47
N ALA A 10 9.47 -23.38 -10.23
CA ALA A 10 10.67 -24.12 -9.88
C ALA A 10 10.41 -25.63 -9.98
N ASN A 11 11.33 -26.36 -10.63
CA ASN A 11 11.21 -27.79 -10.80
C ASN A 11 11.27 -28.50 -9.42
N PRO A 12 10.28 -29.35 -9.07
CA PRO A 12 10.27 -30.07 -7.79
C PRO A 12 11.46 -31.01 -7.57
N TYR A 13 12.19 -31.37 -8.63
CA TYR A 13 13.32 -32.31 -8.58
C TYR A 13 14.66 -31.66 -8.20
N TYR A 14 14.72 -30.34 -7.98
CA TYR A 14 15.97 -29.72 -7.53
C TYR A 14 16.36 -30.20 -6.13
N GLU A 15 17.63 -30.57 -6.00
CA GLU A 15 18.18 -31.11 -4.76
C GLU A 15 18.18 -30.04 -3.67
N LYS A 16 17.54 -30.34 -2.55
CA LYS A 16 17.60 -29.51 -1.35
C LYS A 16 18.83 -29.94 -0.57
N LYS A 17 19.79 -29.02 -0.39
CA LYS A 17 21.00 -29.31 0.38
C LYS A 17 20.61 -29.67 1.83
N PRO A 18 21.16 -30.76 2.39
CA PRO A 18 20.85 -31.24 3.73
C PRO A 18 21.42 -30.35 4.85
N ASP A 19 22.29 -29.40 4.52
CA ASP A 19 22.88 -28.43 5.44
C ASP A 19 21.93 -27.26 5.79
N GLY A 20 20.76 -27.20 5.15
CA GLY A 20 19.76 -26.15 5.35
C GLY A 20 20.14 -24.80 4.76
N ARG A 21 21.25 -24.72 4.02
CA ARG A 21 21.68 -23.48 3.34
C ARG A 21 20.95 -23.36 2.02
N VAL A 22 20.41 -22.17 1.77
CA VAL A 22 19.76 -21.85 0.52
C VAL A 22 20.81 -21.31 -0.44
N GLU A 23 21.08 -22.03 -1.54
CA GLU A 23 21.98 -21.55 -2.60
C GLU A 23 21.24 -20.59 -3.54
N LYS A 24 21.97 -19.62 -4.10
CA LYS A 24 21.41 -18.60 -5.00
C LYS A 24 20.84 -19.18 -6.30
N TRP A 25 21.40 -20.31 -6.75
CA TRP A 25 21.07 -20.94 -8.03
C TRP A 25 20.64 -22.39 -7.83
N LEU A 26 19.61 -22.83 -8.57
CA LEU A 26 19.10 -24.20 -8.53
C LEU A 26 19.82 -25.15 -9.50
N GLU A 27 20.42 -24.61 -10.57
CA GLU A 27 21.21 -25.35 -11.54
C GLU A 27 22.47 -24.55 -11.93
N TYR A 28 23.62 -25.21 -11.92
CA TYR A 28 24.87 -24.70 -12.48
C TYR A 28 25.16 -25.50 -13.75
N LYS A 29 24.80 -24.97 -14.92
CA LYS A 29 25.27 -25.50 -16.21
C LYS A 29 26.43 -24.66 -16.70
N GLU A 30 27.44 -25.36 -17.22
CA GLU A 30 28.72 -24.87 -17.77
C GLU A 30 28.57 -23.56 -18.57
N GLU A 31 28.62 -22.42 -17.87
CA GLU A 31 28.64 -21.03 -18.38
C GLU A 31 27.30 -20.36 -18.76
N LEU A 32 26.13 -20.96 -18.51
CA LEU A 32 24.83 -20.28 -18.66
C LEU A 32 23.98 -20.43 -17.40
N ILE A 33 23.78 -19.30 -16.72
CA ILE A 33 22.98 -19.17 -15.50
C ILE A 33 21.51 -19.14 -15.90
N GLU A 34 20.70 -20.13 -15.51
CA GLU A 34 19.30 -20.16 -15.99
C GLU A 34 18.23 -20.60 -14.98
N SER A 35 18.51 -20.58 -13.67
CA SER A 35 17.40 -20.70 -12.70
C SER A 35 17.70 -20.07 -11.32
N PRO A 36 17.20 -18.85 -11.06
CA PRO A 36 17.30 -18.23 -9.74
C PRO A 36 16.48 -19.01 -8.71
N ASN A 37 17.03 -19.19 -7.53
CA ASN A 37 16.33 -19.86 -6.45
C ASN A 37 15.33 -18.91 -5.78
N PRO A 38 14.00 -19.15 -5.86
CA PRO A 38 13.02 -18.30 -5.20
C PRO A 38 13.19 -18.31 -3.66
N LEU A 39 13.76 -19.36 -3.08
CA LEU A 39 14.09 -19.41 -1.65
C LEU A 39 15.22 -18.45 -1.28
N TRP A 40 16.16 -18.17 -2.18
CA TRP A 40 17.24 -17.22 -1.93
C TRP A 40 16.68 -15.82 -1.75
N ASN A 41 15.88 -15.36 -2.72
CA ASN A 41 15.23 -14.04 -2.68
C ASN A 41 14.23 -13.92 -1.52
N ALA A 42 13.68 -15.02 -1.02
CA ALA A 42 12.81 -15.04 0.15
C ALA A 42 13.57 -14.95 1.48
N ASN A 43 14.83 -15.37 1.52
CA ASN A 43 15.72 -15.24 2.68
C ASN A 43 16.31 -13.81 2.80
N LEU A 44 16.31 -13.05 1.69
CA LEU A 44 16.73 -11.65 1.71
C LEU A 44 15.74 -10.79 2.50
N ASN A 45 16.24 -9.77 3.19
CA ASN A 45 15.45 -8.84 4.01
C ASN A 45 14.71 -7.78 3.16
N SER A 46 14.06 -8.23 2.08
CA SER A 46 13.19 -7.40 1.27
C SER A 46 11.83 -7.26 1.96
N ARG A 47 11.32 -6.02 2.05
CA ARG A 47 10.10 -5.70 2.81
C ARG A 47 9.10 -5.00 1.90
N ALA A 48 7.85 -5.43 1.96
CA ALA A 48 6.70 -4.74 1.39
C ALA A 48 5.74 -4.46 2.54
N LEU A 49 5.71 -3.22 3.00
CA LEU A 49 4.95 -2.79 4.16
C LEU A 49 3.92 -1.75 3.75
N ASP A 50 2.65 -2.15 3.81
CA ASP A 50 1.53 -1.24 3.67
C ASP A 50 0.95 -0.93 5.06
N ARG A 51 0.93 0.35 5.43
CA ARG A 51 0.34 0.86 6.66
C ARG A 51 -0.77 1.84 6.32
N SER A 52 -1.95 1.63 6.90
CA SER A 52 -3.06 2.57 6.79
C SER A 52 -3.50 3.03 8.15
N PHE A 53 -3.73 4.33 8.28
CA PHE A 53 -4.27 4.96 9.47
C PHE A 53 -5.46 5.84 9.06
N GLY A 54 -6.64 5.52 9.58
CA GLY A 54 -7.87 6.24 9.28
C GLY A 54 -8.52 6.76 10.56
N VAL A 55 -8.95 8.02 10.55
CA VAL A 55 -9.79 8.61 11.58
C VAL A 55 -11.03 9.20 10.92
N THR A 56 -12.20 8.78 11.40
CA THR A 56 -13.49 9.31 10.96
C THR A 56 -14.22 9.89 12.16
N ASN A 57 -14.71 11.11 12.01
CA ASN A 57 -15.58 11.75 12.99
C ASN A 57 -16.88 12.18 12.30
N ASN A 58 -18.00 11.75 12.87
CA ASN A 58 -19.33 12.08 12.40
C ASN A 58 -20.06 12.86 13.49
N PHE A 59 -20.23 14.16 13.27
CA PHE A 59 -21.01 15.03 14.13
C PHE A 59 -22.44 15.14 13.59
N SER A 60 -23.43 15.04 14.47
CA SER A 60 -24.83 15.24 14.12
C SER A 60 -25.53 16.04 15.19
N ALA A 61 -26.24 17.08 14.76
CA ALA A 61 -27.07 17.91 15.61
C ALA A 61 -28.48 17.98 15.05
N GLU A 62 -29.46 17.84 15.94
CA GLU A 62 -30.86 18.07 15.63
C GLU A 62 -31.40 19.14 16.57
N TYR A 63 -32.14 20.09 16.01
CA TYR A 63 -32.73 21.19 16.73
C TYR A 63 -34.19 21.39 16.30
N ASN A 64 -35.08 21.42 17.29
CA ASN A 64 -36.53 21.48 17.10
C ASN A 64 -37.10 22.69 17.85
N PRO A 65 -36.97 23.91 17.31
CA PRO A 65 -37.43 25.13 17.98
C PRO A 65 -38.97 25.27 18.03
N LEU A 66 -39.70 24.65 17.09
CA LEU A 66 -41.16 24.67 17.00
C LEU A 66 -41.66 23.25 16.73
N THR A 67 -42.94 22.98 17.03
CA THR A 67 -43.55 21.67 16.75
C THR A 67 -43.62 21.37 15.24
N SER A 68 -43.62 22.41 14.39
CA SER A 68 -43.72 22.34 12.93
C SER A 68 -42.40 22.57 12.19
N LEU A 69 -41.30 22.88 12.89
CA LEU A 69 -39.98 23.14 12.30
C LEU A 69 -38.92 22.23 12.91
N LYS A 70 -38.32 21.37 12.09
CA LYS A 70 -37.20 20.50 12.50
C LYS A 70 -35.97 20.78 11.67
N ILE A 71 -34.84 21.03 12.30
CA ILE A 71 -33.56 21.29 11.64
C ILE A 71 -32.58 20.19 12.03
N ARG A 72 -31.93 19.58 11.04
CA ARG A 72 -30.91 18.55 11.24
C ARG A 72 -29.66 18.89 10.45
N GLY A 73 -28.54 19.00 11.15
CA GLY A 73 -27.21 19.15 10.57
C GLY A 73 -26.38 17.88 10.79
N ARG A 74 -25.66 17.44 9.78
CA ARG A 74 -24.64 16.39 9.88
C ARG A 74 -23.37 16.88 9.23
N PHE A 75 -22.25 16.56 9.86
CA PHE A 75 -20.93 16.90 9.37
C PHE A 75 -19.98 15.74 9.65
N GLY A 76 -19.39 15.20 8.59
CA GLY A 76 -18.42 14.12 8.63
C GLY A 76 -17.05 14.62 8.20
N ILE A 77 -16.00 14.27 8.94
CA ILE A 77 -14.62 14.41 8.48
C ILE A 77 -13.97 13.02 8.51
N THR A 78 -13.40 12.62 7.39
CA THR A 78 -12.57 11.42 7.29
C THR A 78 -11.17 11.80 6.84
N LYS A 79 -10.17 11.40 7.62
CA LYS A 79 -8.76 11.54 7.27
C LYS A 79 -8.12 10.16 7.21
N THR A 80 -7.52 9.85 6.07
CA THR A 80 -6.81 8.59 5.85
C THR A 80 -5.38 8.89 5.42
N ILE A 81 -4.43 8.24 6.08
CA ILE A 81 -3.01 8.26 5.75
C ILE A 81 -2.63 6.84 5.35
N ASN A 82 -2.13 6.69 4.13
CA ASN A 82 -1.62 5.43 3.61
C ASN A 82 -0.11 5.59 3.40
N GLU A 83 0.66 4.67 3.93
CA GLU A 83 2.11 4.59 3.74
C GLU A 83 2.43 3.23 3.13
N SER A 84 3.16 3.23 2.03
CA SER A 84 3.68 2.04 1.38
C SER A 84 5.20 2.14 1.33
N ASP A 85 5.89 1.15 1.88
CA ASP A 85 7.35 1.01 1.87
C ASP A 85 7.69 -0.32 1.20
N ASP A 86 8.10 -0.26 -0.06
CA ASP A 86 8.58 -1.41 -0.83
C ASP A 86 10.09 -1.29 -1.00
N PHE A 87 10.82 -2.18 -0.36
CA PHE A 87 12.27 -2.25 -0.38
C PHE A 87 12.71 -3.60 -0.91
N LEU A 88 13.47 -3.55 -2.00
CA LEU A 88 14.09 -4.71 -2.63
C LEU A 88 15.59 -4.70 -2.38
N SER A 89 16.10 -5.80 -1.84
CA SER A 89 17.50 -5.92 -1.47
C SER A 89 18.42 -5.89 -2.70
N PRO A 90 19.61 -5.26 -2.61
CA PRO A 90 20.62 -5.27 -3.69
C PRO A 90 21.12 -6.67 -4.08
N GLU A 91 20.96 -7.65 -3.20
CA GLU A 91 21.40 -9.05 -3.40
C GLU A 91 20.35 -9.93 -4.10
N ASP A 92 19.21 -9.35 -4.51
CA ASP A 92 18.17 -10.05 -5.26
C ASP A 92 18.72 -10.48 -6.63
N THR A 93 18.39 -11.70 -7.06
CA THR A 93 18.83 -12.24 -8.36
C THR A 93 18.37 -11.39 -9.54
N SER A 94 17.34 -10.54 -9.39
CA SER A 94 16.91 -9.61 -10.44
C SER A 94 17.94 -8.52 -10.77
N PHE A 95 18.88 -8.24 -9.86
CA PHE A 95 19.91 -7.20 -10.03
C PHE A 95 21.26 -7.77 -10.47
N ASP A 96 21.37 -9.06 -10.80
CA ASP A 96 22.66 -9.68 -11.11
C ASP A 96 23.27 -9.19 -12.44
N ASP A 97 22.42 -8.89 -13.43
CA ASP A 97 22.83 -8.31 -14.72
C ASP A 97 22.96 -6.76 -14.68
N THR A 98 22.74 -6.14 -13.52
CA THR A 98 22.84 -4.68 -13.35
C THR A 98 24.16 -4.26 -12.72
N GLU A 99 24.69 -3.09 -13.13
CA GLU A 99 25.92 -2.50 -12.55
C GLU A 99 25.85 -2.46 -11.02
N GLU A 100 26.97 -2.76 -10.34
CA GLU A 100 27.04 -2.84 -8.86
C GLU A 100 26.48 -1.61 -8.15
N LEU A 101 26.56 -0.43 -8.77
CA LEU A 101 26.08 0.84 -8.22
C LEU A 101 24.56 1.05 -8.34
N LYS A 102 23.85 0.21 -9.11
CA LYS A 102 22.39 0.30 -9.33
C LYS A 102 21.59 -0.82 -8.67
N LYS A 103 22.24 -1.57 -7.77
CA LYS A 103 21.62 -2.73 -7.12
C LYS A 103 20.76 -2.29 -5.95
N GLY A 104 19.50 -2.73 -5.94
CA GLY A 104 18.51 -2.43 -4.89
C GLY A 104 17.57 -1.29 -5.24
N SER A 105 16.36 -1.32 -4.67
CA SER A 105 15.35 -0.30 -4.91
C SER A 105 14.53 -0.02 -3.66
N LEU A 106 14.15 1.24 -3.48
CA LEU A 106 13.27 1.69 -2.41
C LEU A 106 12.14 2.55 -3.01
N ALA A 107 10.94 2.01 -3.06
CA ALA A 107 9.75 2.76 -3.41
C ALA A 107 8.98 3.11 -2.14
N TYR A 108 9.02 4.40 -1.76
CA TYR A 108 8.22 4.93 -0.66
C TYR A 108 7.08 5.79 -1.19
N GLN A 109 5.84 5.44 -0.82
CA GLN A 109 4.66 6.20 -1.19
C GLN A 109 3.89 6.62 0.07
N ASN A 110 3.50 7.89 0.14
CA ASN A 110 2.69 8.42 1.22
C ASN A 110 1.45 9.12 0.65
N GLY A 111 0.29 8.50 0.77
CA GLY A 111 -0.99 9.06 0.35
C GLY A 111 -1.72 9.70 1.52
N LYS A 112 -2.07 10.99 1.42
CA LYS A 112 -2.95 11.64 2.40
C LYS A 112 -4.29 11.94 1.74
N ASN A 113 -5.36 11.38 2.28
CA ASN A 113 -6.71 11.66 1.86
C ASN A 113 -7.46 12.42 2.95
N LEU A 114 -8.08 13.53 2.59
CA LEU A 114 -8.97 14.29 3.47
C LEU A 114 -10.32 14.44 2.79
N GLN A 115 -11.36 13.90 3.41
CA GLN A 115 -12.74 13.99 2.95
C GLN A 115 -13.58 14.71 3.98
N TYR A 116 -14.42 15.62 3.51
CA TYR A 116 -15.37 16.38 4.31
C TYR A 116 -16.76 16.27 3.68
N GLU A 117 -17.73 15.99 4.53
CA GLU A 117 -19.12 15.74 4.14
C GLU A 117 -20.02 16.57 5.04
N GLY A 118 -21.01 17.21 4.45
CA GLY A 118 -21.96 18.07 5.14
C GLY A 118 -23.37 17.85 4.61
N GLU A 119 -24.33 17.73 5.51
CA GLU A 119 -25.75 17.65 5.18
C GLU A 119 -26.51 18.60 6.10
N LEU A 120 -27.36 19.43 5.51
CA LEU A 120 -28.31 20.26 6.24
C LEU A 120 -29.71 19.96 5.73
N LYS A 121 -30.61 19.56 6.63
CA LYS A 121 -32.02 19.31 6.35
C LYS A 121 -32.89 20.17 7.24
N TRP A 122 -33.97 20.68 6.69
CA TRP A 122 -35.03 21.33 7.45
C TRP A 122 -36.39 20.81 6.99
N ASN A 123 -37.33 20.78 7.93
CA ASN A 123 -38.71 20.42 7.68
C ASN A 123 -39.62 21.57 8.08
N GLU A 124 -40.48 22.03 7.17
CA GLU A 124 -41.57 22.96 7.49
C GLU A 124 -42.91 22.29 7.20
N ASN A 125 -43.76 22.17 8.22
CA ASN A 125 -45.16 21.71 8.09
C ASN A 125 -45.33 20.36 7.36
N GLY A 126 -44.33 19.48 7.40
CA GLY A 126 -44.35 18.17 6.73
C GLY A 126 -43.53 18.09 5.45
N ASP A 127 -43.12 19.22 4.86
CA ASP A 127 -42.24 19.26 3.68
C ASP A 127 -40.76 19.26 4.08
N TYR A 128 -39.98 18.36 3.50
CA TYR A 128 -38.54 18.22 3.76
C TYR A 128 -37.72 18.87 2.65
N SER A 129 -36.82 19.79 3.02
CA SER A 129 -35.83 20.40 2.14
C SER A 129 -34.43 20.23 2.72
N GLY A 130 -33.40 20.18 1.86
CA GLY A 130 -32.04 20.03 2.34
C GLY A 130 -30.96 20.19 1.29
N VAL A 131 -29.74 20.43 1.76
CA VAL A 131 -28.51 20.57 0.97
C VAL A 131 -27.51 19.53 1.44
N PHE A 132 -26.82 18.91 0.48
CA PHE A 132 -25.75 17.96 0.71
C PHE A 132 -24.49 18.46 0.01
N ILE A 133 -23.37 18.43 0.71
CA ILE A 133 -22.06 18.81 0.21
C ILE A 133 -21.11 17.66 0.52
N CYS A 134 -20.54 17.08 -0.52
CA CYS A 134 -19.45 16.13 -0.39
C CYS A 134 -18.26 16.74 -1.10
N SER A 135 -17.16 16.94 -0.39
CA SER A 135 -15.92 17.23 -1.09
C SER A 135 -14.72 16.55 -0.42
N GLY A 136 -13.79 16.13 -1.26
CA GLY A 136 -12.58 15.41 -0.84
C GLY A 136 -11.39 15.94 -1.61
N ILE A 137 -10.24 15.98 -0.94
CA ILE A 137 -8.95 16.27 -1.56
C ILE A 137 -8.02 15.09 -1.31
N LEU A 138 -7.58 14.47 -2.40
CA LEU A 138 -6.52 13.48 -2.39
C LEU A 138 -5.20 14.20 -2.65
N ILE A 139 -4.26 14.10 -1.71
CA ILE A 139 -2.90 14.63 -1.85
C ILE A 139 -1.96 13.43 -1.93
N PRO A 140 -1.61 12.95 -3.13
CA PRO A 140 -0.58 11.94 -3.29
C PRO A 140 0.78 12.59 -3.04
N ILE A 141 1.51 12.12 -2.02
CA ILE A 141 2.93 12.43 -1.83
C ILE A 141 3.71 11.19 -2.24
N CYS A 142 4.03 11.10 -3.52
CA CYS A 142 4.96 10.09 -4.01
C CYS A 142 6.38 10.60 -3.76
N ARG A 143 7.12 9.93 -2.87
CA ARG A 143 8.55 10.20 -2.70
C ARG A 143 9.32 8.97 -3.14
N TYR A 144 9.59 8.91 -4.44
CA TYR A 144 10.51 7.93 -4.98
C TYR A 144 11.91 8.29 -4.46
N VAL A 145 12.50 7.42 -3.64
CA VAL A 145 13.89 7.51 -3.23
C VAL A 145 14.60 6.42 -4.00
N ASP A 146 14.96 6.70 -5.25
CA ASP A 146 16.04 5.95 -5.87
C ASP A 146 17.26 6.15 -4.98
N LEU A 147 17.63 5.10 -4.24
CA LEU A 147 18.95 5.03 -3.66
C LEU A 147 19.93 4.84 -4.83
N LEU A 148 20.21 5.95 -5.52
CA LEU A 148 21.47 6.12 -6.22
C LEU A 148 22.53 6.09 -5.12
N ALA A 149 23.22 4.96 -5.00
CA ALA A 149 24.53 4.96 -4.37
C ALA A 149 25.42 5.92 -5.20
N ASP A 150 26.09 6.84 -4.51
CA ASP A 150 27.03 7.85 -5.05
C ASP A 150 27.91 7.32 -6.20
#